data_AF-A0A7Y2FCE6-F1
#
_entry.id   AF-A0A7Y2FCE6-F1
#
_cell.length_a   1.000
_cell.length_b   1.000
_cell.length_c   1.000
_cell.angle_alpha   90.00
_cell.angle_beta   90.00
_cell.angle_gamma   90.00
#
_symmetry.space_group_name_H-M   'P 1'
#
loop_
_entity.id
_entity.type
_entity.pdbx_description
1 polymer ?
#
loop_
_entity_poly.entity_id
_entity_poly.type
_entity_poly.pdbx_seq_one_letter_code
_entity_poly.pdbx_strand_id
1 'polypeptide(L)'
;MKPATTMGRMDIVDALRGFSLAGIVIVHMVENYIGAPAPEGALDATHLGIVDYVVDGIIFLFLRGKFFALFSFLFGLSFFIQMDNAHKRGTDFKLRFLWRLAILFVIGYVHSLFYRGDILTIYAFLGIFLIPFYSIKNKWLLGFASLLFLGLGRYIIFLITQGDNLFTAGNFSPDSPEIIAYYDSIKNGSLLDVFKSNLIDGHLMKLDFQLGVFSRGYLTYGFFLLGLFIGRLGYFRDYFNKIKLTKNVLYWSIGGFFVSL
;
A
#
# COMPACT_ATOMS: atom_id res chain seq x y z
N MET A 1 10.76 24.58 35.58
CA MET A 1 10.60 23.32 34.80
C MET A 1 9.93 23.71 33.48
N LYS A 2 10.67 23.68 32.35
CA LYS A 2 10.09 23.99 31.03
C LYS A 2 9.17 22.82 30.64
N PRO A 3 7.94 23.06 30.14
CA PRO A 3 7.11 21.96 29.66
C PRO A 3 7.85 21.30 28.51
N ALA A 4 7.94 19.96 28.55
CA ALA A 4 8.45 19.18 27.45
C ALA A 4 7.72 19.62 26.17
N THR A 5 8.51 20.01 25.18
CA THR A 5 8.10 20.49 23.86
C THR A 5 6.93 19.66 23.34
N THR A 6 5.78 20.30 23.17
CA THR A 6 4.65 19.79 22.41
C THR A 6 5.12 19.40 21.02
N MET A 7 5.47 18.12 20.83
CA MET A 7 5.60 17.52 19.52
C MET A 7 4.30 17.85 18.77
N GLY A 8 4.42 18.58 17.68
CA GLY A 8 3.28 19.06 16.90
C GLY A 8 2.43 17.88 16.47
N ARG A 9 1.11 18.04 16.49
CA ARG A 9 0.16 16.96 16.15
C ARG A 9 0.34 16.45 14.71
N MET A 10 0.92 17.27 13.82
CA MET A 10 1.35 16.86 12.48
C MET A 10 2.59 15.97 12.53
N ASP A 11 3.51 16.23 13.45
CA ASP A 11 4.78 15.52 13.62
C ASP A 11 4.56 14.02 13.89
N ILE A 12 3.50 13.64 14.63
CA ILE A 12 3.19 12.21 14.86
C ILE A 12 2.78 11.51 13.56
N VAL A 13 1.89 12.13 12.77
CA VAL A 13 1.43 11.56 11.50
C VAL A 13 2.59 11.47 10.52
N ASP A 14 3.44 12.50 10.47
CA ASP A 14 4.61 12.54 9.61
C ASP A 14 5.68 11.52 10.05
N ALA A 15 5.91 11.37 11.36
CA ALA A 15 6.79 10.34 11.93
C ALA A 15 6.28 8.92 11.63
N LEU A 16 4.97 8.68 11.75
CA LEU A 16 4.37 7.39 11.38
C LEU A 16 4.51 7.10 9.89
N ARG A 17 4.47 8.10 9.01
CA ARG A 17 4.75 7.91 7.58
C ARG A 17 6.19 7.49 7.35
N GLY A 18 7.15 8.21 7.94
CA GLY A 18 8.58 7.85 7.86
C GLY A 18 8.84 6.44 8.39
N PHE A 19 8.25 6.10 9.53
CA PHE A 19 8.32 4.76 10.11
C PHE A 19 7.72 3.69 9.19
N SER A 20 6.55 3.96 8.59
CA SER A 20 5.92 3.03 7.65
C SER A 20 6.78 2.79 6.40
N LEU A 21 7.44 3.84 5.90
CA LEU A 21 8.33 3.73 4.74
C LEU A 21 9.59 2.94 5.07
N ALA A 22 10.18 3.16 6.24
CA ALA A 22 11.36 2.42 6.70
C ALA A 22 11.10 0.90 6.75
N GLY A 23 9.95 0.47 7.29
CA GLY A 23 9.63 -0.96 7.31
C GLY A 23 9.25 -1.51 5.93
N ILE A 24 8.64 -0.72 5.03
CA ILE A 24 8.46 -1.15 3.63
C ILE A 24 9.81 -1.42 2.96
N VAL A 25 10.78 -0.54 3.16
CA VAL A 25 12.14 -0.72 2.62
C VAL A 25 12.78 -2.00 3.17
N ILE A 26 12.72 -2.24 4.48
CA ILE A 26 13.26 -3.46 5.09
C ILE A 26 12.62 -4.71 4.47
N VAL A 27 11.29 -4.73 4.35
CA VAL A 27 10.56 -5.86 3.76
C VAL A 27 10.99 -6.09 2.31
N HIS A 28 11.06 -5.04 1.49
CA HIS A 28 11.44 -5.18 0.08
C HIS A 28 12.90 -5.61 -0.10
N MET A 29 13.81 -5.22 0.80
CA MET A 29 15.20 -5.68 0.78
C MET A 29 15.30 -7.17 1.08
N VAL A 30 14.59 -7.67 2.11
CA VAL A 30 14.61 -9.09 2.45
C VAL A 30 13.88 -9.94 1.41
N GLU A 31 12.77 -9.45 0.87
CA GLU A 31 12.04 -10.12 -0.21
C GLU A 31 12.78 -10.05 -1.56
N ASN A 32 13.85 -9.26 -1.68
CA ASN A 32 14.48 -8.91 -2.96
C ASN A 32 13.42 -8.51 -4.00
N TYR A 33 12.45 -7.70 -3.57
CA TYR A 33 11.24 -7.47 -4.34
C TYR A 33 11.56 -6.62 -5.58
N ILE A 34 11.50 -7.22 -6.76
CA ILE A 34 11.77 -6.53 -8.04
C ILE A 34 10.51 -6.21 -8.85
N GLY A 35 9.32 -6.37 -8.26
CA GLY A 35 8.04 -6.20 -8.95
C GLY A 35 7.69 -7.32 -9.93
N ALA A 36 8.24 -8.52 -9.71
CA ALA A 36 7.96 -9.76 -10.43
C ALA A 36 8.01 -10.94 -9.43
N PRO A 37 7.37 -12.08 -9.73
CA PRO A 37 7.59 -13.33 -8.99
C PRO A 37 9.08 -13.67 -8.93
N ALA A 38 9.54 -14.22 -7.80
CA ALA A 38 10.92 -14.68 -7.67
C ALA A 38 11.15 -15.92 -8.56
N PRO A 39 12.32 -16.09 -9.21
CA PRO A 39 12.64 -17.29 -9.97
C PRO A 39 12.66 -18.52 -9.06
N GLU A 40 12.51 -19.71 -9.65
CA GLU A 40 12.70 -20.95 -8.92
C GLU A 40 14.11 -21.01 -8.27
N GLY A 41 14.20 -21.48 -7.03
CA GLY A 41 15.45 -21.55 -6.26
C GLY A 41 15.95 -20.21 -5.68
N ALA A 42 15.23 -19.09 -5.87
CA ALA A 42 15.64 -17.80 -5.30
C ALA A 42 15.74 -17.83 -3.77
N LEU A 43 14.83 -18.56 -3.11
CA LEU A 43 14.84 -18.73 -1.65
C LEU A 43 16.06 -19.52 -1.16
N ASP A 44 16.51 -20.51 -1.93
CA ASP A 44 17.70 -21.31 -1.59
C ASP A 44 18.98 -20.48 -1.64
N ALA A 45 19.00 -19.45 -2.50
CA ALA A 45 20.12 -18.51 -2.60
C ALA A 45 20.14 -17.46 -1.47
N THR A 46 19.01 -17.20 -0.80
CA THR A 46 18.88 -16.13 0.22
C THR A 46 18.73 -16.64 1.65
N HIS A 47 18.39 -17.92 1.86
CA HIS A 47 18.27 -18.52 3.19
C HIS A 47 19.41 -19.53 3.43
N LEU A 48 20.59 -19.00 3.71
CA LEU A 48 21.83 -19.78 3.83
C LEU A 48 21.97 -20.47 5.18
N GLY A 49 21.17 -20.10 6.19
CA GLY A 49 21.17 -20.75 7.50
C GLY A 49 19.98 -20.41 8.41
N ILE A 50 19.98 -21.01 9.61
CA ILE A 50 18.90 -20.88 10.61
C ILE A 50 18.63 -19.41 10.99
N VAL A 51 19.67 -18.58 11.05
CA VAL A 51 19.53 -17.15 11.37
C VAL A 51 18.68 -16.43 10.33
N ASP A 52 18.87 -16.73 9.04
CA ASP A 52 18.11 -16.10 7.96
C ASP A 52 16.62 -16.48 8.04
N TYR A 53 16.31 -17.73 8.36
CA TYR A 53 14.93 -18.18 8.59
C TYR A 53 14.29 -17.52 9.82
N VAL A 54 15.03 -17.35 10.91
CA VAL A 54 14.53 -16.67 12.10
C VAL A 54 14.25 -15.19 11.79
N VAL A 55 15.15 -14.52 11.07
CA VAL A 55 14.98 -13.12 10.66
C VAL A 55 13.80 -12.97 9.70
N ASP A 56 13.68 -13.81 8.67
CA ASP A 56 12.54 -13.77 7.76
C ASP A 56 11.23 -14.07 8.50
N GLY A 57 11.22 -15.02 9.44
CA GLY A 57 10.06 -15.28 10.30
C GLY A 57 9.64 -14.06 11.13
N ILE A 58 10.59 -13.34 11.73
CA ILE A 58 10.30 -12.08 12.44
C ILE A 58 9.74 -11.03 11.48
N ILE A 59 10.33 -10.88 10.30
CA ILE A 59 9.87 -9.90 9.28
C ILE A 59 8.48 -10.27 8.77
N PHE A 60 8.21 -11.53 8.50
CA PHE A 60 6.91 -12.06 8.12
C PHE A 60 5.86 -11.74 9.19
N LEU A 61 6.17 -12.04 10.45
CA LEU A 61 5.25 -11.86 11.56
C LEU A 61 4.96 -10.41 11.89
N PHE A 62 5.96 -9.52 11.87
CA PHE A 62 5.83 -8.15 12.37
C PHE A 62 5.79 -7.07 11.29
N LEU A 63 6.38 -7.29 10.12
CA LEU A 63 6.57 -6.24 9.11
C LEU A 63 5.75 -6.49 7.84
N ARG A 64 5.84 -7.70 7.25
CA ARG A 64 5.24 -8.06 5.95
C ARG A 64 3.73 -7.79 5.96
N GLY A 65 3.25 -7.05 4.96
CA GLY A 65 1.86 -6.62 4.86
C GLY A 65 1.43 -5.49 5.83
N LYS A 66 1.96 -5.44 7.05
CA LYS A 66 1.55 -4.47 8.08
C LYS A 66 2.02 -3.04 7.78
N PHE A 67 3.25 -2.88 7.34
CA PHE A 67 3.80 -1.54 7.04
C PHE A 67 3.16 -0.93 5.79
N PHE A 68 2.82 -1.76 4.81
CA PHE A 68 2.02 -1.35 3.67
C PHE A 68 0.59 -0.94 4.09
N ALA A 69 -0.06 -1.71 4.98
CA ALA A 69 -1.38 -1.36 5.52
C ALA A 69 -1.33 -0.03 6.27
N LEU A 70 -0.30 0.18 7.09
CA LEU A 70 -0.07 1.42 7.82
C LEU A 70 0.15 2.60 6.85
N PHE A 71 1.02 2.46 5.86
CA PHE A 71 1.27 3.50 4.86
C PHE A 71 -0.01 3.85 4.08
N SER A 72 -0.79 2.84 3.68
CA SER A 72 -2.09 3.02 3.02
C SER A 72 -3.08 3.78 3.90
N PHE A 73 -3.21 3.36 5.15
CA PHE A 73 -4.06 4.02 6.13
C PHE A 73 -3.66 5.49 6.32
N LEU A 74 -2.36 5.76 6.46
CA LEU A 74 -1.84 7.12 6.61
C LEU A 74 -2.11 7.96 5.37
N PHE A 75 -2.08 7.40 4.16
CA PHE A 75 -2.45 8.13 2.94
C PHE A 75 -3.90 8.65 3.02
N GLY A 76 -4.86 7.80 3.38
CA GLY A 76 -6.26 8.19 3.56
C GLY A 76 -6.47 9.24 4.67
N LEU A 77 -5.75 9.10 5.78
CA LEU A 77 -5.74 10.10 6.86
C LEU A 77 -5.20 11.46 6.36
N SER A 78 -4.14 11.43 5.55
CA SER A 78 -3.49 12.61 4.98
C SER A 78 -4.40 13.34 4.00
N PHE A 79 -5.15 12.58 3.19
CA PHE A 79 -6.20 13.11 2.35
C PHE A 79 -7.25 13.86 3.18
N PHE A 80 -7.78 13.24 4.24
CA PHE A 80 -8.76 13.89 5.12
C PHE A 80 -8.22 15.19 5.71
N ILE A 81 -7.01 15.18 6.29
CA ILE A 81 -6.43 16.35 6.94
C ILE A 81 -6.30 17.52 5.94
N GLN A 82 -5.84 17.25 4.72
CA GLN A 82 -5.69 18.29 3.69
C GLN A 82 -7.04 18.87 3.27
N MET A 83 -8.04 18.01 3.03
CA MET A 83 -9.39 18.42 2.65
C MET A 83 -10.10 19.21 3.77
N ASP A 84 -10.07 18.71 5.01
CA ASP A 84 -10.68 19.34 6.19
C ASP A 84 -10.07 20.72 6.48
N ASN A 85 -8.73 20.82 6.42
CA ASN A 85 -8.03 22.08 6.62
C ASN A 85 -8.40 23.13 5.56
N ALA A 86 -8.58 22.72 4.29
CA ALA A 86 -8.98 23.62 3.23
C ALA A 86 -10.46 24.01 3.32
N HIS A 87 -11.33 23.06 3.68
CA HIS A 87 -12.75 23.30 3.91
C HIS A 87 -12.96 24.32 5.04
N LYS A 88 -12.22 24.20 6.15
CA LYS A 88 -12.22 25.18 7.25
C LYS A 88 -11.77 26.59 6.86
N ARG A 89 -10.99 26.71 5.79
CA ARG A 89 -10.59 28.01 5.22
C ARG A 89 -11.55 28.51 4.14
N GLY A 90 -12.65 27.80 3.87
CA GLY A 90 -13.60 28.15 2.82
C GLY A 90 -13.09 27.93 1.40
N THR A 91 -12.02 27.14 1.20
CA THR A 91 -11.40 26.90 -0.10
C THR A 91 -11.72 25.50 -0.63
N ASP A 92 -12.08 25.38 -1.91
CA ASP A 92 -12.16 24.07 -2.57
C ASP A 92 -10.74 23.53 -2.84
N PHE A 93 -10.48 22.33 -2.34
CA PHE A 93 -9.18 21.66 -2.45
C PHE A 93 -9.18 20.50 -3.44
N LYS A 94 -10.32 20.12 -4.02
CA LYS A 94 -10.43 18.94 -4.89
C LYS A 94 -9.46 19.01 -6.07
N LEU A 95 -9.43 20.14 -6.79
CA LEU A 95 -8.52 20.33 -7.93
C LEU A 95 -7.05 20.34 -7.50
N ARG A 96 -6.73 20.94 -6.34
CA ARG A 96 -5.36 20.93 -5.80
C ARG A 96 -4.93 19.54 -5.39
N PHE A 97 -5.84 18.73 -4.85
CA PHE A 97 -5.58 17.34 -4.53
C PHE A 97 -5.37 16.50 -5.79
N LEU A 98 -6.22 16.65 -6.82
CA LEU A 98 -6.02 16.01 -8.12
C LEU A 98 -4.68 16.39 -8.76
N TRP A 99 -4.28 17.66 -8.68
CA TRP A 99 -2.97 18.10 -9.14
C TRP A 99 -1.81 17.42 -8.40
N ARG A 100 -1.92 17.27 -7.06
CA ARG A 100 -0.95 16.51 -6.26
C ARG A 100 -0.90 15.04 -6.67
N LEU A 101 -2.04 14.42 -6.97
CA LEU A 101 -2.09 13.05 -7.47
C LEU A 101 -1.49 12.93 -8.89
N ALA A 102 -1.69 13.92 -9.75
CA ALA A 102 -1.07 13.97 -11.08
C ALA A 102 0.46 14.04 -10.97
N ILE A 103 1.00 14.90 -10.09
CA ILE A 103 2.44 14.94 -9.79
C ILE A 103 2.92 13.60 -9.25
N LEU A 104 2.19 13.02 -8.29
CA LEU A 104 2.52 11.71 -7.71
C LEU A 104 2.53 10.60 -8.77
N PHE A 105 1.58 10.63 -9.70
CA PHE A 105 1.50 9.69 -10.81
C PHE A 105 2.70 9.84 -11.76
N VAL A 106 3.07 11.07 -12.15
CA VAL A 106 4.22 11.32 -13.02
C VAL A 106 5.51 10.85 -12.36
N ILE A 107 5.71 11.18 -11.09
CA ILE A 107 6.89 10.71 -10.32
C ILE A 107 6.89 9.18 -10.27
N GLY A 108 5.75 8.56 -9.94
CA GLY A 108 5.60 7.11 -9.89
C GLY A 108 5.84 6.43 -11.23
N TYR A 109 5.37 7.04 -12.33
CA TYR A 109 5.53 6.52 -13.68
C TYR A 109 6.99 6.55 -14.12
N VAL A 110 7.68 7.68 -13.89
CA VAL A 110 9.12 7.78 -14.17
C VAL A 110 9.89 6.79 -13.30
N HIS A 111 9.58 6.72 -12.01
CA HIS A 111 10.18 5.77 -11.09
C HIS A 111 9.95 4.30 -11.52
N SER A 112 8.77 3.97 -12.04
CA SER A 112 8.46 2.62 -12.48
C SER A 112 9.23 2.18 -13.72
N LEU A 113 9.75 3.11 -14.53
CA LEU A 113 10.67 2.76 -15.62
C LEU A 113 11.95 2.13 -15.08
N PHE A 114 12.45 2.60 -13.93
CA PHE A 114 13.62 2.01 -13.26
C PHE A 114 13.27 0.77 -12.44
N TYR A 115 12.08 0.74 -11.84
CA TYR A 115 11.69 -0.28 -10.88
C TYR A 115 10.21 -0.65 -10.95
N ARG A 116 9.92 -1.89 -11.36
CA ARG A 116 8.55 -2.37 -11.62
C ARG A 116 7.65 -2.37 -10.37
N GLY A 117 8.24 -2.48 -9.17
CA GLY A 117 7.53 -2.54 -7.89
C GLY A 117 7.00 -1.21 -7.33
N ASP A 118 6.99 -0.12 -8.12
CA ASP A 118 6.46 1.17 -7.70
C ASP A 118 4.98 1.10 -7.27
N ILE A 119 4.67 1.73 -6.13
CA ILE A 119 3.31 1.83 -5.59
C ILE A 119 2.65 3.19 -5.83
N LEU A 120 3.43 4.21 -6.22
CA LEU A 120 2.96 5.59 -6.33
C LEU A 120 1.91 5.76 -7.42
N THR A 121 2.06 5.08 -8.56
CA THR A 121 1.05 5.14 -9.64
C THR A 121 -0.30 4.60 -9.18
N ILE A 122 -0.29 3.54 -8.38
CA ILE A 122 -1.49 2.92 -7.82
C ILE A 122 -2.14 3.84 -6.78
N TYR A 123 -1.34 4.46 -5.92
CA TYR A 123 -1.84 5.39 -4.90
C TYR A 123 -2.41 6.66 -5.53
N ALA A 124 -1.77 7.17 -6.58
CA ALA A 124 -2.28 8.28 -7.35
C ALA A 124 -3.66 7.97 -7.94
N PHE A 125 -3.80 6.81 -8.58
CA PHE A 125 -5.07 6.36 -9.16
C PHE A 125 -6.15 6.13 -8.10
N LEU A 126 -5.87 5.33 -7.07
CA LEU A 126 -6.81 5.05 -5.98
C LEU A 126 -7.19 6.32 -5.20
N GLY A 127 -6.26 7.27 -5.07
CA GLY A 127 -6.48 8.54 -4.39
C GLY A 127 -7.59 9.38 -5.05
N ILE A 128 -7.76 9.31 -6.37
CA ILE A 128 -8.83 10.02 -7.07
C ILE A 128 -10.20 9.62 -6.52
N PHE A 129 -10.38 8.32 -6.25
CA PHE A 129 -11.63 7.77 -5.75
C PHE A 129 -11.93 8.16 -4.31
N LEU A 130 -10.96 8.66 -3.52
CA LEU A 130 -11.24 9.17 -2.18
C LEU A 130 -12.07 10.46 -2.17
N ILE A 131 -12.01 11.25 -3.25
CA ILE A 131 -12.70 12.54 -3.35
C ILE A 131 -14.21 12.42 -3.09
N PRO A 132 -14.97 11.54 -3.76
CA PRO A 132 -16.40 11.37 -3.46
C PRO A 132 -16.64 10.87 -2.03
N PHE A 133 -15.74 10.06 -1.46
CA PHE A 133 -15.90 9.56 -0.11
C PHE A 133 -15.75 10.64 0.96
N TYR A 134 -15.17 11.80 0.66
CA TYR A 134 -15.03 12.92 1.60
C TYR A 134 -16.37 13.45 2.14
N SER A 135 -17.45 13.42 1.34
CA SER A 135 -18.79 13.89 1.76
C SER A 135 -19.74 12.77 2.17
N ILE A 136 -19.40 11.50 1.94
CA ILE A 136 -20.25 10.34 2.27
C ILE A 136 -20.37 10.13 3.78
N LYS A 137 -21.55 9.76 4.29
CA LYS A 137 -21.78 9.46 5.72
C LYS A 137 -20.90 8.29 6.21
N ASN A 138 -20.44 8.36 7.46
CA ASN A 138 -19.54 7.35 8.07
C ASN A 138 -20.02 5.90 7.95
N LYS A 139 -21.33 5.65 8.08
CA LYS A 139 -21.90 4.30 7.95
C LYS A 139 -21.62 3.66 6.58
N TRP A 140 -21.69 4.45 5.51
CA TRP A 140 -21.42 3.99 4.16
C TRP A 140 -19.92 3.83 3.93
N LEU A 141 -19.12 4.79 4.41
CA LEU A 141 -17.66 4.69 4.37
C LEU A 141 -17.15 3.39 5.00
N LEU A 142 -17.65 3.05 6.19
CA LEU A 142 -17.34 1.80 6.87
C LEU A 142 -17.92 0.58 6.14
N GLY A 143 -19.14 0.66 5.62
CA GLY A 143 -19.73 -0.42 4.83
C GLY A 143 -18.88 -0.78 3.61
N PHE A 144 -18.45 0.22 2.83
CA PHE A 144 -17.55 0.01 1.68
C PHE A 144 -16.19 -0.56 2.11
N ALA A 145 -15.57 -0.01 3.16
CA ALA A 145 -14.31 -0.54 3.68
C ALA A 145 -14.45 -2.01 4.11
N SER A 146 -15.49 -2.36 4.85
CA SER A 146 -15.78 -3.73 5.28
C SER A 146 -15.98 -4.67 4.09
N LEU A 147 -16.76 -4.26 3.07
CA LEU A 147 -16.96 -5.06 1.86
C LEU A 147 -15.64 -5.33 1.13
N LEU A 148 -14.74 -4.34 1.04
CA LEU A 148 -13.43 -4.52 0.44
C LEU A 148 -12.56 -5.49 1.24
N PHE A 149 -12.55 -5.40 2.58
CA PHE A 149 -11.82 -6.34 3.43
C PHE A 149 -12.40 -7.76 3.41
N LEU A 150 -13.71 -7.91 3.25
CA LEU A 150 -14.38 -9.20 3.06
C LEU A 150 -14.14 -9.80 1.66
N GLY A 151 -13.44 -9.10 0.79
CA GLY A 151 -13.03 -9.61 -0.52
C GLY A 151 -14.03 -9.35 -1.65
N LEU A 152 -14.98 -8.41 -1.49
CA LEU A 152 -15.95 -8.10 -2.56
C LEU A 152 -15.28 -7.83 -3.91
N GLY A 153 -14.20 -7.03 -3.93
CA GLY A 153 -13.46 -6.74 -5.15
C GLY A 153 -12.83 -7.99 -5.78
N ARG A 154 -12.24 -8.86 -4.94
CA ARG A 154 -11.72 -10.16 -5.36
C ARG A 154 -12.80 -11.06 -5.97
N TYR A 155 -13.96 -11.15 -5.34
CA TYR A 155 -15.06 -11.98 -5.85
C TYR A 155 -15.60 -11.44 -7.18
N ILE A 156 -15.75 -10.12 -7.33
CA ILE A 156 -16.17 -9.50 -8.60
C ILE A 156 -15.18 -9.85 -9.72
N ILE A 157 -13.87 -9.70 -9.48
CA ILE A 157 -12.87 -10.04 -10.50
C ILE A 157 -12.84 -11.53 -10.78
N PHE A 158 -12.96 -12.39 -9.77
CA PHE A 158 -13.05 -13.83 -9.98
C PHE A 158 -14.26 -14.20 -10.86
N LEU A 159 -15.42 -13.57 -10.66
CA LEU A 159 -16.60 -13.82 -11.51
C LEU A 159 -16.38 -13.41 -12.97
N ILE A 160 -15.60 -12.36 -13.22
CA ILE A 160 -15.31 -11.84 -14.56
C ILE A 160 -14.22 -12.68 -15.25
N THR A 161 -13.17 -13.03 -14.51
CA THR A 161 -11.93 -13.65 -15.05
C THR A 161 -11.86 -15.15 -14.88
N GLN A 162 -12.71 -15.74 -14.03
CA GLN A 162 -12.66 -17.15 -13.61
C GLN A 162 -11.29 -17.59 -13.06
N GLY A 163 -10.48 -16.65 -12.56
CA GLY A 163 -9.14 -16.93 -12.05
C GLY A 163 -8.00 -16.43 -12.94
N ASP A 164 -8.29 -16.04 -14.18
CA ASP A 164 -7.29 -15.50 -15.11
C ASP A 164 -6.91 -14.04 -14.79
N ASN A 165 -5.85 -13.56 -15.44
CA ASN A 165 -5.42 -12.18 -15.36
C ASN A 165 -6.35 -11.25 -16.15
N LEU A 166 -6.46 -9.99 -15.70
CA LEU A 166 -7.36 -9.02 -16.31
C LEU A 166 -6.67 -8.24 -17.45
N PHE A 167 -5.36 -8.02 -17.34
CA PHE A 167 -4.61 -7.16 -18.25
C PHE A 167 -3.55 -7.89 -19.07
N THR A 168 -3.05 -9.01 -18.59
CA THR A 168 -2.01 -9.81 -19.27
C THR A 168 -2.56 -11.19 -19.67
N ALA A 169 -2.09 -11.71 -20.81
CA ALA A 169 -2.49 -13.04 -21.30
C ALA A 169 -1.65 -14.18 -20.71
N GLY A 170 -0.47 -13.86 -20.15
CA GLY A 170 0.45 -14.83 -19.56
C GLY A 170 0.13 -15.15 -18.11
N ASN A 171 0.73 -16.22 -17.58
CA ASN A 171 0.66 -16.58 -16.17
C ASN A 171 1.77 -15.86 -15.36
N PHE A 172 1.48 -15.49 -14.12
CA PHE A 172 2.45 -14.91 -13.17
C PHE A 172 3.30 -16.00 -12.51
N SER A 173 3.70 -17.03 -13.27
CA SER A 173 4.61 -18.05 -12.77
C SER A 173 6.06 -17.57 -12.89
N PRO A 174 6.93 -17.97 -11.96
CA PRO A 174 8.38 -17.77 -12.09
C PRO A 174 8.95 -18.23 -13.45
N ASP A 175 8.37 -19.29 -14.02
CA ASP A 175 8.87 -19.93 -15.24
C ASP A 175 8.23 -19.40 -16.52
N SER A 176 7.40 -18.35 -16.43
CA SER A 176 6.78 -17.80 -17.63
C SER A 176 7.83 -17.09 -18.49
N PRO A 177 7.72 -17.17 -19.84
CA PRO A 177 8.67 -16.53 -20.74
C PRO A 177 8.83 -15.02 -20.46
N GLU A 178 7.75 -14.34 -20.08
CA GLU A 178 7.74 -12.92 -19.77
C GLU A 178 8.55 -12.59 -18.51
N ILE A 179 8.43 -13.42 -17.48
CA ILE A 179 9.20 -13.25 -16.24
C ILE A 179 10.67 -13.55 -16.49
N ILE A 180 10.99 -14.65 -17.18
CA ILE A 180 12.37 -15.00 -17.52
C ILE A 180 13.03 -13.89 -18.36
N ALA A 181 12.34 -13.36 -19.37
CA ALA A 181 12.84 -12.27 -20.19
C ALA A 181 13.07 -10.98 -19.39
N TYR A 182 12.18 -10.68 -18.43
CA TYR A 182 12.39 -9.55 -17.52
C TYR A 182 13.63 -9.75 -16.64
N TYR A 183 13.84 -10.94 -16.08
CA TYR A 183 15.03 -11.27 -15.30
C TYR A 183 16.32 -11.20 -16.13
N ASP A 184 16.29 -11.61 -17.39
CA ASP A 184 17.43 -11.46 -18.29
C ASP A 184 17.73 -9.99 -18.59
N SER A 185 16.69 -9.19 -18.86
CA SER A 185 16.82 -7.74 -19.10
C SER A 185 17.46 -7.00 -17.92
N ILE A 186 17.07 -7.30 -16.68
CA ILE A 186 17.66 -6.65 -15.50
C ILE A 186 19.06 -7.16 -15.14
N LYS A 187 19.44 -8.39 -15.54
CA LYS A 187 20.75 -8.99 -15.24
C LYS A 187 21.79 -8.67 -16.31
N ASN A 188 21.40 -8.78 -17.58
CA ASN A 188 22.30 -8.76 -18.72
C ASN A 188 21.98 -7.64 -19.73
N GLY A 189 20.79 -7.04 -19.65
CA GLY A 189 20.33 -6.01 -20.58
C GLY A 189 20.84 -4.59 -20.27
N SER A 190 20.53 -3.66 -21.18
CA SER A 190 20.80 -2.24 -20.96
C SER A 190 19.68 -1.56 -20.18
N LEU A 191 19.94 -0.36 -19.64
CA LEU A 191 18.90 0.45 -18.99
C LEU A 191 17.71 0.74 -19.92
N LEU A 192 17.95 0.87 -21.22
CA LEU A 192 16.89 1.07 -22.21
C LEU A 192 16.01 -0.17 -22.39
N ASP A 193 16.57 -1.37 -22.24
CA ASP A 193 15.80 -2.62 -22.33
C ASP A 193 14.89 -2.78 -21.11
N VAL A 194 15.38 -2.40 -19.93
CA VAL A 194 14.56 -2.31 -18.71
C VAL A 194 13.44 -1.29 -18.88
N PHE A 195 13.74 -0.10 -19.41
CA PHE A 195 12.73 0.93 -19.65
C PHE A 195 11.66 0.49 -20.63
N LYS A 196 12.05 -0.16 -21.74
CA LYS A 196 11.09 -0.70 -22.72
C LYS A 196 10.16 -1.73 -22.09
N SER A 197 10.69 -2.66 -21.30
CA SER A 197 9.88 -3.65 -20.58
C SER A 197 8.94 -2.99 -19.57
N ASN A 198 9.44 -2.02 -18.81
CA ASN A 198 8.65 -1.37 -17.77
C ASN A 198 7.63 -0.35 -18.30
N LEU A 199 7.78 0.15 -19.52
CA LEU A 199 6.91 1.18 -20.11
C LEU A 199 5.44 0.73 -20.19
N ILE A 200 5.20 -0.53 -20.55
CA ILE A 200 3.86 -1.10 -20.74
C ILE A 200 3.69 -2.36 -19.89
N ASP A 201 4.47 -3.40 -20.14
CA ASP A 201 4.32 -4.69 -19.43
C ASP A 201 4.54 -4.51 -17.94
N GLY A 202 5.45 -3.61 -17.56
CA GLY A 202 5.64 -3.12 -16.20
C GLY A 202 4.34 -2.79 -15.49
N HIS A 203 3.56 -1.92 -16.13
CA HIS A 203 2.32 -1.40 -15.59
C HIS A 203 1.17 -2.40 -15.68
N LEU A 204 1.04 -3.15 -16.77
CA LEU A 204 0.00 -4.17 -16.91
C LEU A 204 0.17 -5.25 -15.85
N MET A 205 1.40 -5.74 -15.64
CA MET A 205 1.65 -6.73 -14.60
C MET A 205 1.39 -6.16 -13.20
N LYS A 206 1.79 -4.91 -12.96
CA LYS A 206 1.47 -4.23 -11.70
C LYS A 206 -0.05 -4.15 -11.49
N LEU A 207 -0.82 -3.85 -12.53
CA LEU A 207 -2.28 -3.77 -12.43
C LEU A 207 -2.90 -5.14 -12.15
N ASP A 208 -2.43 -6.22 -12.76
CA ASP A 208 -2.87 -7.58 -12.41
C ASP A 208 -2.51 -7.94 -10.96
N PHE A 209 -1.31 -7.58 -10.49
CA PHE A 209 -0.94 -7.77 -9.08
C PHE A 209 -1.83 -6.95 -8.10
N GLN A 210 -2.37 -5.83 -8.55
CA GLN A 210 -3.18 -4.93 -7.72
C GLN A 210 -4.69 -5.13 -7.86
N LEU A 211 -5.17 -5.68 -8.97
CA LEU A 211 -6.59 -5.88 -9.26
C LEU A 211 -6.99 -7.34 -9.52
N GLY A 212 -6.04 -8.26 -9.63
CA GLY A 212 -6.32 -9.70 -9.78
C GLY A 212 -7.03 -10.33 -8.57
N VAL A 213 -7.30 -11.63 -8.65
CA VAL A 213 -8.04 -12.37 -7.60
C VAL A 213 -7.31 -12.33 -6.26
N PHE A 214 -5.99 -12.50 -6.22
CA PHE A 214 -5.19 -12.48 -4.98
C PHE A 214 -4.52 -11.13 -4.72
N SER A 215 -5.16 -10.04 -5.14
CA SER A 215 -4.51 -8.75 -5.24
C SER A 215 -4.59 -7.87 -3.99
N ARG A 216 -3.74 -6.83 -3.99
CA ARG A 216 -3.60 -5.90 -2.86
C ARG A 216 -4.43 -4.63 -3.00
N GLY A 217 -4.86 -4.24 -4.21
CA GLY A 217 -5.48 -2.94 -4.48
C GLY A 217 -6.77 -2.69 -3.69
N TYR A 218 -7.60 -3.72 -3.52
CA TYR A 218 -8.83 -3.64 -2.72
C TYR A 218 -8.53 -3.35 -1.25
N LEU A 219 -7.50 -4.01 -0.71
CA LEU A 219 -7.06 -3.81 0.67
C LEU A 219 -6.42 -2.42 0.82
N THR A 220 -5.60 -1.98 -0.14
CA THR A 220 -5.04 -0.62 -0.21
C THR A 220 -6.14 0.41 -0.01
N TYR A 221 -7.19 0.30 -0.83
CA TYR A 221 -8.28 1.25 -0.82
C TYR A 221 -9.13 1.14 0.44
N GLY A 222 -9.37 -0.08 0.95
CA GLY A 222 -9.99 -0.31 2.25
C GLY A 222 -9.25 0.42 3.39
N PHE A 223 -7.92 0.34 3.42
CA PHE A 223 -7.10 1.09 4.39
C PHE A 223 -7.18 2.61 4.17
N PHE A 224 -7.22 3.09 2.92
CA PHE A 224 -7.42 4.52 2.65
C PHE A 224 -8.75 5.01 3.26
N LEU A 225 -9.83 4.25 3.07
CA LEU A 225 -11.15 4.58 3.63
C LEU A 225 -11.16 4.57 5.16
N LEU A 226 -10.48 3.60 5.79
CA LEU A 226 -10.27 3.59 7.24
C LEU A 226 -9.46 4.79 7.72
N GLY A 227 -8.40 5.18 7.01
CA GLY A 227 -7.60 6.37 7.29
C GLY A 227 -8.44 7.64 7.27
N LEU A 228 -9.25 7.80 6.22
CA LEU A 228 -10.22 8.89 6.08
C LEU A 228 -11.22 8.90 7.26
N PHE A 229 -11.76 7.73 7.63
CA PHE A 229 -12.71 7.59 8.74
C PHE A 229 -12.08 8.02 10.08
N ILE A 230 -10.90 7.51 10.40
CA ILE A 230 -10.20 7.86 11.65
C ILE A 230 -9.83 9.35 11.67
N GLY A 231 -9.49 9.92 10.51
CA GLY A 231 -9.33 11.35 10.33
C GLY A 231 -10.56 12.13 10.78
N ARG A 232 -11.76 11.74 10.30
CA ARG A 232 -13.03 12.38 10.68
C ARG A 232 -13.34 12.33 12.16
N LEU A 233 -13.00 11.22 12.83
CA LEU A 233 -13.16 11.08 14.28
C LEU A 233 -12.18 11.96 15.06
N GLY A 234 -11.22 12.60 14.39
CA GLY A 234 -10.19 13.42 15.02
C GLY A 234 -9.35 12.63 16.02
N TYR A 235 -9.18 11.32 15.82
CA TYR A 235 -8.53 10.44 16.79
C TYR A 235 -7.14 10.95 17.20
N PHE A 236 -6.29 11.26 16.21
CA PHE A 236 -4.93 11.77 16.45
C PHE A 236 -4.89 13.20 16.99
N ARG A 237 -5.99 13.97 16.90
CA ARG A 237 -6.09 15.31 17.52
C ARG A 237 -6.24 15.22 19.04
N ASP A 238 -6.84 14.12 19.51
CA ASP A 238 -7.26 13.93 20.90
C ASP A 238 -6.76 12.59 21.48
N TYR A 239 -5.61 12.12 20.98
CA TYR A 239 -5.12 10.77 21.26
C TYR A 239 -4.85 10.53 22.76
N PHE A 240 -4.30 11.52 23.47
CA PHE A 240 -4.03 11.40 24.91
C PHE A 240 -5.30 11.09 25.73
N ASN A 241 -6.44 11.68 25.35
CA ASN A 241 -7.73 11.41 26.01
C ASN A 241 -8.38 10.11 25.52
N LYS A 242 -7.92 9.55 24.40
CA LYS A 242 -8.41 8.30 23.80
C LYS A 242 -7.54 7.09 24.13
N ILE A 243 -6.62 7.19 25.09
CA ILE A 243 -5.66 6.11 25.40
C ILE A 243 -6.33 4.78 25.80
N LYS A 244 -7.50 4.83 26.44
CA LYS A 244 -8.28 3.62 26.78
C LYS A 244 -8.73 2.89 25.52
N LEU A 245 -9.22 3.63 24.52
CA LEU A 245 -9.58 3.07 23.22
C LEU A 245 -8.34 2.48 22.54
N THR A 246 -7.20 3.17 22.58
CA THR A 246 -5.95 2.67 22.02
C THR A 246 -5.53 1.34 22.64
N LYS A 247 -5.55 1.25 23.98
CA LYS A 247 -5.22 0.01 24.70
C LYS A 247 -6.16 -1.13 24.32
N ASN A 248 -7.47 -0.85 24.23
CA ASN A 248 -8.43 -1.85 23.81
C ASN A 248 -8.17 -2.34 22.38
N VAL A 249 -7.93 -1.43 21.44
CA VAL A 249 -7.59 -1.78 20.05
C VAL A 249 -6.29 -2.60 20.01
N LEU A 250 -5.29 -2.25 20.82
CA LEU A 250 -4.05 -3.02 20.93
C LEU A 250 -4.31 -4.43 21.46
N TYR A 251 -5.09 -4.60 22.53
CA TYR A 251 -5.41 -5.94 23.06
C TYR A 251 -6.18 -6.80 22.05
N TRP A 252 -7.18 -6.22 21.37
CA TRP A 252 -7.89 -6.92 20.30
C TRP A 252 -6.98 -7.27 19.12
N SER A 253 -6.04 -6.40 18.79
CA SER A 253 -5.06 -6.63 17.72
C SER A 253 -4.05 -7.72 18.09
N ILE A 254 -3.62 -7.78 19.35
CA ILE A 254 -2.76 -8.86 19.87
C ILE A 254 -3.54 -10.18 19.86
N GLY A 255 -4.78 -10.20 20.38
CA GLY A 255 -5.62 -11.39 20.34
C GLY A 255 -5.87 -11.87 18.90
N GLY A 256 -6.23 -10.96 18.00
CA GLY A 256 -6.42 -11.27 16.59
C GLY A 256 -5.16 -11.78 15.90
N PHE A 257 -3.99 -11.22 16.24
CA PHE A 257 -2.70 -11.67 15.74
C PHE A 257 -2.44 -13.15 16.08
N PHE A 258 -2.67 -13.57 17.32
CA PHE A 258 -2.49 -14.97 17.72
C PHE A 258 -3.54 -15.92 17.14
N VAL A 259 -4.75 -15.44 16.86
CA VAL A 259 -5.79 -16.25 16.19
C VAL A 259 -5.49 -16.43 14.70
N SER A 260 -4.77 -15.49 14.09
CA SER A 260 -4.42 -15.54 12.67
C SER A 260 -3.12 -16.27 12.33
N LEU A 261 -2.34 -16.64 13.36
CA LEU A 261 -1.11 -17.43 13.25
C LEU A 261 -1.45 -18.91 13.02
#